data_AF-A0A071MJL6-F1
#
_entry.id   AF-A0A071MJL6-F1
#
_cell.length_a   1.000
_cell.length_b   1.000
_cell.length_c   1.000
_cell.angle_alpha   90.00
_cell.angle_beta   90.00
_cell.angle_gamma   90.00
#
_symmetry.space_group_name_H-M   'P 1'
#
loop_
_entity.id
_entity.type
_entity.pdbx_description
1 polymer ?
#
loop_
_entity_poly.entity_id
_entity_poly.type
_entity_poly.pdbx_seq_one_letter_code
_entity_poly.pdbx_strand_id
1 'polypeptide(L)'
;MKKIAMMMSAAGLAFAAMNAAHAADGTINFTGEIVAASCGITGGNGTSVTGGKGEQSIDVKLGKVSTDALGGTAGGGIAAGTAINLVLDCGSTAKGLTTVKVRFDPASGSGVDSTNNKLLKTTGTAAGVGIGIYNTAGTLLNLNANETFDAPLVKGGTDAAPTYTANLAMRAGYVKNGVDIVAGTANGTLPFTLTYE
;
A
#
# COMPACT_ATOMS: atom_id res chain seq x y z
N MET A 1 2.94 -56.89 55.28
CA MET A 1 2.63 -58.32 55.12
C MET A 1 1.22 -58.47 54.54
N LYS A 2 1.09 -58.70 53.22
CA LYS A 2 0.15 -59.64 52.59
C LYS A 2 0.35 -59.59 51.07
N LYS A 3 0.99 -60.64 50.56
CA LYS A 3 1.08 -61.04 49.16
C LYS A 3 -0.19 -61.85 48.85
N ILE A 4 -0.71 -61.78 47.62
CA ILE A 4 -1.47 -62.79 46.85
C ILE A 4 -1.68 -62.11 45.47
N ALA A 5 -1.02 -62.47 44.36
CA ALA A 5 -0.96 -63.72 43.59
C ALA A 5 -2.13 -63.88 42.58
N MET A 6 -1.78 -64.48 41.42
CA MET A 6 -2.60 -64.91 40.26
C MET A 6 -3.01 -63.83 39.23
N MET A 7 -3.00 -64.03 37.91
CA MET A 7 -2.85 -65.24 37.07
C MET A 7 -2.54 -64.85 35.61
N MET A 8 -1.95 -65.78 34.86
CA MET A 8 -1.59 -65.75 33.43
C MET A 8 -2.79 -65.59 32.48
N SER A 9 -2.58 -65.00 31.28
CA SER A 9 -2.70 -65.70 29.98
C SER A 9 -2.57 -64.78 28.74
N ALA A 10 -1.57 -65.10 27.91
CA ALA A 10 -1.54 -65.18 26.44
C ALA A 10 -2.09 -64.07 25.50
N ALA A 11 -1.16 -63.62 24.65
CA ALA A 11 -1.25 -63.41 23.19
C ALA A 11 -2.00 -62.19 22.61
N GLY A 12 -1.29 -61.46 21.74
CA GLY A 12 -1.91 -60.53 20.78
C GLY A 12 -0.94 -59.47 20.24
N LEU A 13 -0.30 -59.77 19.12
CA LEU A 13 0.46 -58.81 18.31
C LEU A 13 -0.41 -57.61 17.91
N ALA A 14 0.06 -56.39 18.12
CA ALA A 14 -0.36 -55.24 17.32
C ALA A 14 0.78 -54.22 17.23
N PHE A 15 1.37 -54.17 16.04
CA PHE A 15 2.25 -53.12 15.58
C PHE A 15 1.52 -51.77 15.68
N ALA A 16 1.95 -50.90 16.58
CA ALA A 16 1.71 -49.48 16.45
C ALA A 16 3.05 -48.84 16.07
N ALA A 17 3.33 -48.81 14.77
CA ALA A 17 4.34 -47.91 14.23
C ALA A 17 3.96 -46.51 14.71
N MET A 18 4.80 -45.94 15.57
CA MET A 18 4.71 -44.54 15.95
C MET A 18 4.74 -43.73 14.65
N ASN A 19 3.63 -43.07 14.32
CA ASN A 19 3.61 -42.08 13.25
C ASN A 19 4.59 -40.98 13.67
N ALA A 20 5.80 -41.02 13.12
CA ALA A 20 6.68 -39.86 13.14
C ALA A 20 5.97 -38.78 12.32
N ALA A 21 5.31 -37.84 13.00
CA ALA A 21 4.85 -36.60 12.41
C ALA A 21 6.10 -35.87 11.89
N HIS A 22 6.40 -36.05 10.61
CA HIS A 22 7.48 -35.31 9.95
C HIS A 22 6.93 -33.91 9.69
N ALA A 23 7.24 -32.95 10.57
CA ALA A 23 7.11 -31.56 10.22
C ALA A 23 8.01 -31.34 9.00
N ALA A 24 7.43 -30.99 7.86
CA ALA A 24 8.20 -30.54 6.72
C ALA A 24 8.70 -29.13 7.06
N ASP A 25 9.81 -29.05 7.77
CA ASP A 25 10.50 -27.81 8.02
C ASP A 25 11.00 -27.28 6.66
N GLY A 26 10.40 -26.20 6.19
CA GLY A 26 10.78 -25.51 4.96
C GLY A 26 11.69 -24.32 5.26
N THR A 27 12.57 -24.00 4.31
CA THR A 27 13.43 -22.81 4.38
C THR A 27 12.84 -21.70 3.52
N ILE A 28 12.53 -20.55 4.14
CA ILE A 28 12.23 -19.32 3.41
C ILE A 28 13.57 -18.66 3.04
N ASN A 29 13.89 -18.61 1.75
CA ASN A 29 15.09 -17.94 1.26
C ASN A 29 14.72 -16.53 0.79
N PHE A 30 15.37 -15.52 1.37
CA PHE A 30 15.24 -14.13 0.94
C PHE A 30 16.45 -13.77 0.07
N THR A 31 16.20 -13.42 -1.19
CA THR A 31 17.21 -12.88 -2.11
C THR A 31 16.80 -11.46 -2.49
N GLY A 32 17.75 -10.53 -2.50
CA GLY A 32 17.51 -9.13 -2.84
C GLY A 32 18.82 -8.38 -3.06
N GLU A 33 18.77 -7.32 -3.85
CA GLU A 33 19.89 -6.42 -4.13
C GLU A 33 19.52 -5.02 -3.66
N ILE A 34 20.42 -4.36 -2.91
CA ILE A 34 20.23 -2.97 -2.49
C ILE A 34 20.87 -2.08 -3.56
N VAL A 35 20.04 -1.43 -4.37
CA VAL A 35 20.50 -0.44 -5.36
C VAL A 35 20.54 0.95 -4.76
N ALA A 36 21.56 1.74 -5.12
CA ALA A 36 21.71 3.14 -4.68
C ALA A 36 20.85 4.12 -5.50
N ALA A 37 19.72 3.66 -6.03
CA ALA A 37 18.77 4.51 -6.72
C ALA A 37 18.04 5.37 -5.69
N SER A 38 18.54 6.58 -5.48
CA SER A 38 17.82 7.60 -4.73
C SER A 38 17.26 8.59 -5.75
N CYS A 39 15.95 8.76 -5.78
CA CYS A 39 15.30 9.77 -6.61
C CYS A 39 14.87 10.94 -5.73
N GLY A 40 15.16 12.16 -6.18
CA GLY A 40 14.52 13.34 -5.61
C GLY A 40 13.09 13.43 -6.14
N ILE A 41 12.13 13.68 -5.26
CA ILE A 41 10.73 13.92 -5.59
C ILE A 41 10.52 15.43 -5.72
N THR A 42 9.88 15.86 -6.80
CA THR A 42 9.38 17.23 -6.93
C THR A 42 7.87 17.20 -7.18
N GLY A 43 7.16 18.17 -6.60
CA GLY A 43 5.72 18.28 -6.73
C GLY A 43 5.32 19.02 -8.00
N GLY A 44 4.33 18.48 -8.70
CA GLY A 44 3.61 19.17 -9.77
C GLY A 44 2.34 19.86 -9.27
N ASN A 45 1.52 20.34 -10.20
CA ASN A 45 0.29 21.07 -9.90
C ASN A 45 -0.64 20.23 -8.98
N GLY A 46 -1.08 20.81 -7.85
CA GLY A 46 -1.94 20.15 -6.86
C GLY A 46 -1.21 19.48 -5.69
N THR A 47 0.12 19.44 -5.72
CA THR A 47 0.96 18.86 -4.64
C THR A 47 2.01 19.87 -4.17
N SER A 48 2.33 19.85 -2.88
CA SER A 48 3.51 20.54 -2.34
C SER A 48 4.44 19.51 -1.72
N VAL A 49 5.71 19.49 -2.16
CA VAL A 49 6.73 18.58 -1.64
C VAL A 49 7.73 19.37 -0.81
N THR A 50 7.97 18.92 0.43
CA THR A 50 8.98 19.49 1.34
C THR A 50 9.92 18.40 1.83
N GLY A 51 11.09 18.76 2.35
CA GLY A 51 12.08 17.82 2.87
C GLY A 51 13.21 17.47 1.88
N GLY A 52 14.25 16.82 2.40
CA GLY A 52 15.42 16.37 1.63
C GLY A 52 15.20 15.02 0.96
N LYS A 53 16.06 14.67 0.01
CA LYS A 53 16.03 13.38 -0.70
C LYS A 53 15.98 12.21 0.30
N GLY A 54 14.92 11.40 0.25
CA GLY A 54 14.69 10.28 1.17
C GLY A 54 13.77 10.56 2.36
N GLU A 55 13.47 11.82 2.67
CA GLU A 55 12.55 12.22 3.76
C GLU A 55 11.52 13.25 3.29
N GLN A 56 10.90 12.99 2.14
CA GLN A 56 10.04 13.98 1.48
C GLN A 56 8.59 13.83 1.93
N SER A 57 8.00 14.95 2.36
CA SER A 57 6.60 15.05 2.72
C SER A 57 5.80 15.64 1.57
N ILE A 58 4.65 15.04 1.25
CA ILE A 58 3.79 15.42 0.14
C ILE A 58 2.45 15.86 0.69
N ASP A 59 2.17 17.16 0.60
CA ASP A 59 0.89 17.73 0.99
C ASP A 59 -0.05 17.78 -0.21
N VAL A 60 -1.24 17.17 -0.06
CA VAL A 60 -2.31 17.14 -1.06
C VAL A 60 -3.55 17.78 -0.46
N LYS A 61 -3.90 18.98 -0.95
CA LYS A 61 -5.09 19.69 -0.48
C LYS A 61 -6.32 19.21 -1.26
N LEU A 62 -7.12 18.33 -0.65
CA LEU A 62 -8.39 17.86 -1.23
C LEU A 62 -9.47 18.95 -1.29
N GLY A 63 -9.33 20.01 -0.49
CA GLY A 63 -10.28 21.13 -0.45
C GLY A 63 -11.60 20.78 0.25
N LYS A 64 -12.62 21.61 0.05
CA LYS A 64 -13.96 21.43 0.62
C LYS A 64 -14.85 20.78 -0.42
N VAL A 65 -15.49 19.66 -0.08
CA VAL A 65 -16.46 18.95 -0.91
C VAL A 65 -17.82 18.99 -0.21
N SER A 66 -18.88 19.33 -0.94
CA SER A 66 -20.23 19.34 -0.37
C SER A 66 -20.75 17.92 -0.18
N THR A 67 -21.56 17.71 0.86
CA THR A 67 -22.23 16.43 1.13
C THR A 67 -23.13 16.02 -0.03
N ASP A 68 -23.75 16.99 -0.72
CA ASP A 68 -24.62 16.76 -1.88
C ASP A 68 -23.83 16.21 -3.09
N ALA A 69 -22.61 16.70 -3.31
CA ALA A 69 -21.74 16.20 -4.37
C ALA A 69 -21.29 14.75 -4.12
N LEU A 70 -21.19 14.34 -2.85
CA LEU A 70 -20.88 12.97 -2.45
C LEU A 70 -22.12 12.06 -2.39
N GLY A 71 -23.31 12.64 -2.17
CA GLY A 71 -24.58 11.93 -2.10
C GLY A 71 -25.14 11.48 -3.45
N GLY A 72 -24.70 12.10 -4.56
CA GLY A 72 -25.21 11.83 -5.90
C GLY A 72 -24.65 10.60 -6.62
N THR A 73 -23.62 9.91 -6.09
CA THR A 73 -23.07 8.71 -6.76
C THR A 73 -22.73 7.62 -5.76
N ALA A 74 -23.68 6.73 -5.52
CA ALA A 74 -23.35 5.38 -5.10
C ALA A 74 -22.56 4.72 -6.24
N GLY A 75 -21.24 4.54 -6.07
CA GLY A 75 -20.42 3.76 -6.99
C GLY A 75 -19.67 4.52 -8.09
N GLY A 76 -18.70 5.36 -7.71
CA GLY A 76 -17.55 5.66 -8.61
C GLY A 76 -17.42 7.08 -9.13
N GLY A 77 -18.28 8.02 -8.73
CA GLY A 77 -18.12 9.44 -9.05
C GLY A 77 -17.06 10.07 -8.15
N ILE A 78 -15.89 10.44 -8.69
CA ILE A 78 -14.90 11.23 -7.96
C ILE A 78 -15.48 12.64 -7.76
N ALA A 79 -16.14 12.89 -6.63
CA ALA A 79 -16.53 14.23 -6.25
C ALA A 79 -15.26 15.03 -5.94
N ALA A 80 -14.80 15.83 -6.91
CA ALA A 80 -13.62 16.70 -6.81
C ALA A 80 -12.28 15.96 -6.59
N GLY A 81 -11.87 15.15 -7.57
CA GLY A 81 -10.57 14.47 -7.53
C GLY A 81 -9.40 15.43 -7.71
N THR A 82 -8.64 15.67 -6.66
CA THR A 82 -7.38 16.44 -6.69
C THR A 82 -6.28 15.61 -7.33
N ALA A 83 -5.61 16.18 -8.34
CA ALA A 83 -4.48 15.54 -8.98
C ALA A 83 -3.27 15.51 -8.05
N ILE A 84 -2.59 14.37 -8.02
CA ILE A 84 -1.31 14.15 -7.36
C ILE A 84 -0.30 13.89 -8.47
N ASN A 85 0.54 14.88 -8.77
CA ASN A 85 1.55 14.78 -9.82
C ASN A 85 2.92 14.89 -9.18
N LEU A 86 3.73 13.84 -9.24
CA LEU A 86 5.08 13.82 -8.68
C LEU A 86 6.08 13.46 -9.75
N VAL A 87 7.16 14.22 -9.83
CA VAL A 87 8.27 13.92 -10.74
C VAL A 87 9.45 13.41 -9.92
N LEU A 88 9.91 12.21 -10.25
CA LEU A 88 11.10 11.59 -9.70
C LEU A 88 12.29 11.91 -10.60
N ASP A 89 13.37 12.43 -10.01
CA ASP A 89 14.68 12.57 -10.64
C ASP A 89 15.70 11.68 -9.92
N CYS A 90 16.10 10.60 -10.60
CA CYS A 90 17.03 9.59 -10.09
C CYS A 90 18.48 9.86 -10.52
N GLY A 91 18.75 10.97 -11.21
CA GLY A 91 20.08 11.26 -11.76
C GLY A 91 20.59 10.11 -12.62
N SER A 92 21.85 9.72 -12.46
CA SER A 92 22.47 8.57 -13.16
C SER A 92 22.37 7.25 -12.40
N THR A 93 21.70 7.22 -11.25
CA THR A 93 21.79 6.11 -10.27
C THR A 93 20.86 4.93 -10.57
N ALA A 94 19.93 5.08 -11.50
CA ALA A 94 18.94 4.06 -11.83
C ALA A 94 19.26 3.27 -13.12
N LYS A 95 20.55 3.11 -13.43
CA LYS A 95 20.97 2.36 -14.62
C LYS A 95 20.51 0.90 -14.53
N GLY A 96 19.82 0.44 -15.56
CA GLY A 96 19.32 -0.93 -15.65
C GLY A 96 17.93 -1.12 -15.03
N LEU A 97 17.39 -0.11 -14.36
CA LEU A 97 16.04 -0.09 -13.83
C LEU A 97 15.09 0.54 -14.86
N THR A 98 13.86 0.06 -14.89
CA THR A 98 12.86 0.40 -15.93
C THR A 98 11.52 0.85 -15.35
N THR A 99 11.26 0.56 -14.08
CA THR A 99 9.97 0.82 -13.42
C THR A 99 10.19 1.34 -12.01
N VAL A 100 9.36 2.29 -11.60
CA VAL A 100 9.19 2.68 -10.20
C VAL A 100 7.82 2.21 -9.74
N LYS A 101 7.79 1.54 -8.59
CA LYS A 101 6.57 1.11 -7.93
C LYS A 101 6.36 1.91 -6.66
N VAL A 102 5.19 2.49 -6.52
CA VAL A 102 4.72 3.17 -5.32
C VAL A 102 3.89 2.19 -4.51
N ARG A 103 4.36 1.87 -3.31
CA ARG A 103 3.66 1.02 -2.35
C ARG A 103 3.10 1.92 -1.25
N PHE A 104 1.78 1.96 -1.11
CA PHE A 104 1.15 2.65 0.02
C PHE A 104 1.16 1.78 1.28
N ASP A 105 1.40 2.41 2.42
CA ASP A 105 1.34 1.79 3.75
C ASP A 105 0.27 2.50 4.60
N PRO A 106 -1.01 2.13 4.46
CA PRO A 106 -2.06 2.71 5.28
C PRO A 106 -1.90 2.37 6.77
N ALA A 107 -1.27 1.25 7.12
CA ALA A 107 -1.17 0.79 8.51
C ALA A 107 -0.25 1.69 9.35
N SER A 108 0.83 2.20 8.76
CA SER A 108 1.69 3.21 9.38
C SER A 108 1.12 4.63 9.32
N GLY A 109 -0.03 4.81 8.67
CA GLY A 109 -0.74 6.09 8.51
C GLY A 109 -2.06 6.13 9.27
N SER A 110 -3.10 6.62 8.59
CA SER A 110 -4.46 6.70 9.17
C SER A 110 -5.21 5.36 9.23
N GLY A 111 -4.69 4.30 8.60
CA GLY A 111 -5.36 3.01 8.46
C GLY A 111 -6.33 2.96 7.28
N VAL A 112 -6.84 1.77 6.97
CA VAL A 112 -7.93 1.59 5.99
C VAL A 112 -9.28 1.91 6.62
N ASP A 113 -10.23 2.39 5.83
CA ASP A 113 -11.61 2.62 6.29
C ASP A 113 -12.28 1.30 6.69
N SER A 114 -12.99 1.30 7.81
CA SER A 114 -13.59 0.09 8.39
C SER A 114 -14.81 -0.43 7.62
N THR A 115 -15.46 0.43 6.84
CA THR A 115 -16.64 0.09 6.03
C THR A 115 -16.22 -0.30 4.62
N ASN A 116 -15.23 0.39 4.07
CA ASN A 116 -14.67 0.10 2.76
C ASN A 116 -13.14 0.10 2.82
N ASN A 117 -12.56 -1.09 3.03
CA ASN A 117 -11.11 -1.29 3.20
C ASN A 117 -10.26 -0.91 1.98
N LYS A 118 -10.87 -0.59 0.83
CA LYS A 118 -10.15 -0.03 -0.32
C LYS A 118 -9.78 1.43 -0.12
N LEU A 119 -10.46 2.14 0.79
CA LEU A 119 -10.28 3.56 1.06
C LEU A 119 -9.36 3.79 2.25
N LEU A 120 -8.70 4.94 2.26
CA LEU A 120 -7.98 5.44 3.42
C LEU A 120 -9.00 5.98 4.43
N LYS A 121 -8.83 5.60 5.70
CA LYS A 121 -9.62 6.12 6.80
C LYS A 121 -9.39 7.62 6.97
N THR A 122 -10.46 8.38 7.17
CA THR A 122 -10.37 9.79 7.53
C THR A 122 -10.34 9.98 9.05
N THR A 123 -9.74 11.08 9.48
CA THR A 123 -9.70 11.59 10.86
C THR A 123 -10.40 12.95 10.91
N GLY A 124 -11.03 13.27 12.03
CA GLY A 124 -11.80 14.50 12.20
C GLY A 124 -13.26 14.23 12.55
N THR A 125 -14.13 15.19 12.24
CA THR A 125 -15.55 15.14 12.64
C THR A 125 -16.50 14.63 11.54
N ALA A 126 -16.03 14.52 10.29
CA ALA A 126 -16.85 13.96 9.22
C ALA A 126 -17.04 12.44 9.41
N ALA A 127 -18.16 11.93 8.91
CA ALA A 127 -18.44 10.49 8.86
C ALA A 127 -19.01 10.09 7.49
N GLY A 128 -19.00 8.79 7.18
CA GLY A 128 -19.55 8.25 5.94
C GLY A 128 -18.64 8.40 4.72
N VAL A 129 -17.39 8.82 4.91
CA VAL A 129 -16.43 9.07 3.83
C VAL A 129 -15.06 8.47 4.14
N GLY A 130 -14.37 8.03 3.09
CA GLY A 130 -12.95 7.72 3.08
C GLY A 130 -12.23 8.49 1.97
N ILE A 131 -10.91 8.41 1.91
CA ILE A 131 -10.11 8.99 0.80
C ILE A 131 -9.72 7.86 -0.15
N GLY A 132 -10.15 7.95 -1.40
CA GLY A 132 -9.75 7.03 -2.47
C GLY A 132 -8.52 7.54 -3.20
N ILE A 133 -7.58 6.65 -3.53
CA ILE A 133 -6.44 6.93 -4.41
C ILE A 133 -6.69 6.23 -5.74
N TYR A 134 -6.51 6.95 -6.83
CA TYR A 134 -6.80 6.50 -8.18
C TYR A 134 -5.57 6.58 -9.06
N ASN A 135 -5.41 5.59 -9.94
CA ASN A 135 -4.40 5.63 -10.99
C ASN A 135 -4.83 6.54 -12.16
N THR A 136 -3.99 6.65 -13.19
CA THR A 136 -4.24 7.46 -14.39
C THR A 136 -5.46 6.99 -15.20
N ALA A 137 -5.83 5.71 -15.11
CA ALA A 137 -7.02 5.15 -15.74
C ALA A 137 -8.32 5.44 -14.96
N GLY A 138 -8.22 6.10 -13.79
CA GLY A 138 -9.36 6.34 -12.91
C GLY A 138 -9.78 5.12 -12.10
N THR A 139 -8.96 4.08 -12.05
CA THR A 139 -9.19 2.88 -11.23
C THR A 139 -8.78 3.18 -9.79
N LEU A 140 -9.67 2.87 -8.85
CA LEU A 140 -9.39 2.94 -7.42
C LEU A 140 -8.33 1.89 -7.04
N LEU A 141 -7.24 2.33 -6.43
CA LEU A 141 -6.26 1.47 -5.81
C LEU A 141 -6.79 0.93 -4.48
N ASN A 142 -6.71 -0.38 -4.30
CA ASN A 142 -7.14 -1.08 -3.10
C ASN A 142 -6.02 -1.06 -2.06
N LEU A 143 -6.14 -0.15 -1.09
CA LEU A 143 -5.16 0.03 -0.03
C LEU A 143 -5.01 -1.19 0.89
N ASN A 144 -5.98 -2.10 0.94
CA ASN A 144 -5.89 -3.34 1.73
C ASN A 144 -5.31 -4.52 0.96
N ALA A 145 -5.25 -4.47 -0.37
CA ALA A 145 -4.77 -5.60 -1.18
C ALA A 145 -3.27 -5.56 -1.47
N ASN A 146 -2.53 -4.64 -0.86
CA ASN A 146 -1.13 -4.42 -1.19
C ASN A 146 -0.98 -4.25 -2.71
N GLU A 147 -1.76 -3.35 -3.31
CA GLU A 147 -1.59 -2.90 -4.70
C GLU A 147 -0.52 -1.81 -4.81
N THR A 148 0.26 -1.83 -5.90
CA THR A 148 1.23 -0.78 -6.22
C THR A 148 0.70 0.13 -7.31
N PHE A 149 1.16 1.38 -7.32
CA PHE A 149 1.07 2.23 -8.49
C PHE A 149 2.41 2.19 -9.21
N ASP A 150 2.40 1.73 -10.45
CA ASP A 150 3.63 1.52 -11.23
C ASP A 150 3.74 2.62 -12.29
N ALA A 151 4.96 3.14 -12.46
CA ALA A 151 5.27 4.13 -13.48
C ALA A 151 6.58 3.79 -14.19
N PRO A 152 6.68 4.06 -15.50
CA PRO A 152 7.91 3.84 -16.24
C PRO A 152 9.02 4.76 -15.72
N LEU A 153 10.20 4.19 -15.51
CA LEU A 153 11.42 4.92 -15.29
C LEU A 153 12.12 5.13 -16.64
N VAL A 154 12.14 6.38 -17.08
CA VAL A 154 12.56 6.76 -18.43
C VAL A 154 14.00 7.23 -18.40
N LYS A 155 14.86 6.58 -19.19
CA LYS A 155 16.23 7.06 -19.48
C LYS A 155 16.17 8.28 -20.39
N GLY A 156 16.86 9.34 -19.99
CA GLY A 156 17.17 10.52 -20.79
C GLY A 156 18.67 10.82 -20.77
N GLY A 157 19.03 12.02 -21.22
CA GLY A 157 20.42 12.47 -21.30
C GLY A 157 21.21 11.79 -22.43
N THR A 158 22.53 11.87 -22.34
CA THR A 158 23.45 11.20 -23.30
C THR A 158 23.97 9.89 -22.70
N ASP A 159 24.57 9.02 -23.50
CA ASP A 159 25.18 7.80 -22.96
C ASP A 159 26.34 8.07 -21.99
N ALA A 160 27.02 9.21 -22.15
CA ALA A 160 28.08 9.67 -21.25
C ALA A 160 27.53 10.30 -19.95
N ALA A 161 26.28 10.78 -19.97
CA ALA A 161 25.61 11.41 -18.83
C ALA A 161 24.12 11.04 -18.81
N PRO A 162 23.78 9.77 -18.50
CA PRO A 162 22.40 9.33 -18.50
C PRO A 162 21.66 9.93 -17.31
N THR A 163 20.41 10.32 -17.54
CA THR A 163 19.47 10.70 -16.47
C THR A 163 18.29 9.73 -16.46
N TYR A 164 17.67 9.54 -15.30
CA TYR A 164 16.50 8.68 -15.16
C TYR A 164 15.40 9.42 -14.43
N THR A 165 14.22 9.48 -15.02
CA THR A 165 13.08 10.20 -14.47
C THR A 165 11.81 9.37 -14.54
N ALA A 166 10.91 9.56 -13.59
CA ALA A 166 9.58 8.95 -13.63
C ALA A 166 8.52 9.98 -13.25
N ASN A 167 7.33 9.84 -13.82
CA ASN A 167 6.20 10.69 -13.49
C ASN A 167 5.10 9.87 -12.84
N LEU A 168 4.78 10.19 -11.59
CA LEU A 168 3.72 9.57 -10.82
C LEU A 168 2.48 10.46 -10.89
N ALA A 169 1.55 10.09 -11.77
CA ALA A 169 0.28 10.78 -11.93
C ALA A 169 -0.85 9.96 -11.30
N MET A 170 -1.34 10.44 -10.17
CA MET A 170 -2.43 9.84 -9.41
C MET A 170 -3.51 10.87 -9.13
N ARG A 171 -4.62 10.44 -8.57
CA ARG A 171 -5.67 11.34 -8.08
C ARG A 171 -6.14 10.87 -6.72
N ALA A 172 -6.51 11.82 -5.86
CA ALA A 172 -7.15 11.53 -4.59
C ALA A 172 -8.48 12.27 -4.49
N GLY A 173 -9.45 11.69 -3.81
CA GLY A 173 -10.75 12.31 -3.59
C GLY A 173 -11.53 11.64 -2.47
N TYR A 174 -12.50 12.36 -1.91
CA TYR A 174 -13.43 11.79 -0.94
C TYR A 174 -14.40 10.84 -1.63
N VAL A 175 -14.66 9.70 -1.01
CA VAL A 175 -15.53 8.64 -1.51
C VAL A 175 -16.47 8.23 -0.39
N LYS A 176 -17.77 8.10 -0.69
CA LYS A 176 -18.74 7.56 0.26
C LYS A 176 -18.33 6.13 0.63
N ASN A 177 -18.20 5.84 1.92
CA ASN A 177 -17.72 4.54 2.39
C ASN A 177 -18.85 3.50 2.59
N GLY A 178 -20.12 3.91 2.47
CA GLY A 178 -21.30 3.06 2.63
C GLY A 178 -22.20 3.48 3.80
N VAL A 179 -21.74 4.39 4.67
CA VAL A 179 -22.54 4.97 5.76
C VAL A 179 -23.07 6.36 5.35
N ASP A 180 -24.09 6.85 6.04
CA ASP A 180 -24.59 8.21 5.87
C ASP A 180 -23.51 9.26 6.13
N ILE A 181 -23.51 10.29 5.28
CA ILE A 181 -22.48 11.31 5.29
C ILE A 181 -22.83 12.34 6.37
N VAL A 182 -21.88 12.58 7.27
CA VAL A 182 -21.94 13.69 8.23
C VAL A 182 -20.87 14.70 7.85
N ALA A 183 -21.26 15.97 7.72
CA ALA A 183 -20.33 17.04 7.40
C ALA A 183 -19.34 17.28 8.55
N GLY A 184 -18.09 17.57 8.19
CA GLY A 184 -17.03 17.82 9.16
C GLY A 184 -15.64 17.83 8.53
N THR A 185 -14.62 17.79 9.37
CA THR A 185 -13.23 17.64 8.91
C THR A 185 -12.92 16.18 8.59
N ALA A 186 -12.18 15.95 7.50
CA ALA A 186 -11.85 14.62 6.99
C ALA A 186 -10.41 14.56 6.48
N ASN A 187 -9.44 14.47 7.39
CA ASN A 187 -8.01 14.42 7.05
C ASN A 187 -7.50 12.99 6.96
N GLY A 188 -6.40 12.74 6.27
CA GLY A 188 -5.75 11.42 6.26
C GLY A 188 -4.26 11.51 5.94
N THR A 189 -3.50 10.59 6.50
CA THR A 189 -2.06 10.42 6.26
C THR A 189 -1.84 9.04 5.66
N LEU A 190 -1.16 8.99 4.53
CA LEU A 190 -0.86 7.75 3.81
C LEU A 190 0.63 7.71 3.46
N PRO A 191 1.46 7.13 4.34
CA PRO A 191 2.85 6.82 4.01
C PRO A 191 2.95 5.96 2.75
N PHE A 192 4.05 6.11 2.03
CA PHE A 192 4.36 5.26 0.87
C PHE A 192 5.85 4.99 0.80
N THR A 193 6.21 3.91 0.12
CA THR A 193 7.59 3.55 -0.22
C THR A 193 7.74 3.43 -1.72
N LEU A 194 8.93 3.75 -2.23
CA LEU A 194 9.30 3.59 -3.62
C LEU A 194 10.25 2.40 -3.75
N THR A 195 9.93 1.49 -4.66
CA THR A 195 10.83 0.42 -5.08
C THR A 195 11.10 0.54 -6.56
N TYR A 196 12.28 0.09 -6.99
CA TYR A 196 12.76 0.22 -8.35
C TYR A 196 13.12 -1.15 -8.90
N GLU A 197 12.73 -1.43 -10.13
CA GLU A 197 13.02 -2.67 -10.86
C GLU A 197 13.36 -2.41 -12.32
#